data_AF-A0AA88Y9J9-F1
#
_entry.id   AF-A0AA88Y9J9-F1
#
_cell.length_a   1.000
_cell.length_b   1.000
_cell.length_c   1.000
_cell.angle_alpha   90.00
_cell.angle_beta   90.00
_cell.angle_gamma   90.00
#
_symmetry.space_group_name_H-M   'P 1'
#
loop_
_entity.id
_entity.type
_entity.pdbx_description
1 polymer ?
#
loop_
_entity_poly.entity_id
_entity_poly.type
_entity_poly.pdbx_seq_one_letter_code
_entity_poly.pdbx_strand_id
1 'polypeptide(L)'
;MTRIKHILSKKSVVLNLSEQIVNKGQHANQSHKQTAGDKTEQQHQDGQGTYNVTRKDTIKAGIQIYRDKELENQALEWIAENLKGTGNDTFDQKGAIEDILKDGIVLCNLMNKLMPGCIKKIDKKGGGFALMQNIERFQEAAKKYGVPVNEVFQTVDLWERKNIPQVTLCIHALGRVAQTRDDYTGPMLGPKMAEKQTRDFTEDQLREGRNVISLQYGSNKGASQAGINMGKQRMIND
;
A
#
# COMPACT_ATOMS: atom_id res chain seq x y z
N MET A 1 -18.90 -10.91 59.86
CA MET A 1 -17.96 -11.71 59.03
C MET A 1 -18.61 -12.72 58.07
N THR A 2 -19.93 -12.94 58.09
CA THR A 2 -20.59 -14.02 57.33
C THR A 2 -20.94 -13.68 55.86
N ARG A 3 -21.07 -12.39 55.50
CA ARG A 3 -21.45 -11.97 54.13
C ARG A 3 -20.33 -12.07 53.09
N ILE A 4 -19.07 -11.95 53.49
CA ILE A 4 -17.91 -11.99 52.57
C ILE A 4 -17.58 -13.44 52.15
N LYS A 5 -17.74 -14.42 53.04
CA LYS A 5 -17.55 -15.84 52.72
C LYS A 5 -18.55 -16.36 51.68
N HIS A 6 -19.77 -15.80 51.66
CA HIS A 6 -20.81 -16.21 50.72
C HIS A 6 -20.58 -15.65 49.30
N ILE A 7 -19.93 -14.49 49.16
CA ILE A 7 -19.60 -13.89 47.86
C ILE A 7 -18.39 -14.59 47.22
N LEU A 8 -17.40 -15.00 48.02
CA LEU A 8 -16.21 -15.70 47.53
C LEU A 8 -16.53 -17.13 47.06
N SER A 9 -17.47 -17.82 47.71
CA SER A 9 -17.93 -19.15 47.27
C SER A 9 -18.67 -19.12 45.93
N LYS A 10 -19.51 -18.10 45.69
CA LYS A 10 -20.23 -17.98 44.40
C LYS A 10 -19.31 -17.60 43.24
N LYS A 11 -18.23 -16.84 43.47
CA LYS A 11 -17.24 -16.51 42.43
C LYS A 11 -16.42 -17.73 41.97
N SER A 12 -16.13 -18.67 42.88
CA SER A 12 -15.36 -19.88 42.57
C SER A 12 -16.14 -20.92 41.75
N VAL A 13 -17.47 -20.97 41.91
CA VAL A 13 -18.34 -21.87 41.13
C VAL A 13 -18.53 -21.37 39.69
N VAL A 14 -18.57 -20.05 39.47
CA VAL A 14 -18.74 -19.47 38.12
C VAL A 14 -17.46 -19.65 37.27
N LEU A 15 -16.28 -19.59 37.87
CA LEU A 15 -15.00 -19.82 37.17
C LEU A 15 -14.84 -21.29 36.72
N ASN A 16 -15.32 -22.25 37.51
CA ASN A 16 -15.29 -23.67 37.14
C ASN A 16 -16.28 -24.04 36.02
N LEU A 17 -17.41 -23.32 35.89
CA LEU A 17 -18.37 -23.56 34.83
C LEU A 17 -17.90 -23.01 33.48
N SER A 18 -17.15 -21.89 33.47
CA SER A 18 -16.57 -21.32 32.24
C SER A 18 -15.47 -22.19 31.63
N GLU A 19 -14.65 -22.87 32.44
CA GLU A 19 -13.58 -23.75 31.94
C GLU A 19 -14.12 -25.07 31.37
N GLN A 20 -15.26 -25.57 31.87
CA GLN A 20 -15.90 -26.77 31.30
C GLN A 20 -16.60 -26.54 29.96
N ILE A 21 -17.01 -25.30 29.66
CA ILE A 21 -17.62 -24.94 28.38
C ILE A 21 -16.55 -24.77 27.28
N VAL A 22 -15.36 -24.27 27.63
CA VAL A 22 -14.23 -24.11 26.68
C VAL A 22 -13.68 -25.46 26.22
N ASN A 23 -13.59 -26.46 27.11
CA ASN A 23 -13.05 -27.79 26.75
C ASN A 23 -14.01 -28.68 25.93
N LYS A 24 -15.33 -28.44 25.99
CA LYS A 24 -16.30 -29.18 25.13
C LYS A 24 -16.36 -28.66 23.70
N GLY A 25 -15.90 -27.43 23.43
CA GLY A 25 -15.86 -26.85 22.09
C GLY A 25 -14.68 -27.32 21.21
N GLN A 26 -13.61 -27.84 21.81
CA GLN A 26 -12.39 -28.25 21.09
C GLN A 26 -12.43 -29.69 20.56
N HIS A 27 -13.32 -30.55 21.07
CA HIS A 27 -13.45 -31.94 20.61
C HIS A 27 -14.46 -32.15 19.47
N ALA A 28 -15.24 -31.13 19.07
CA ALA A 28 -16.23 -31.26 17.99
C ALA A 28 -15.69 -30.94 16.58
N ASN A 29 -14.43 -30.51 16.44
CA ASN A 29 -13.88 -30.00 15.17
C ASN A 29 -12.79 -30.92 14.56
N GLN A 30 -12.81 -32.21 14.88
CA GLN A 30 -11.92 -33.23 14.28
C GLN A 30 -12.61 -34.20 13.32
N SER A 31 -13.89 -34.01 13.03
CA SER A 31 -14.65 -34.88 12.14
C SER A 31 -15.21 -34.06 10.98
N HIS A 32 -14.38 -33.71 9.99
CA HIS A 32 -14.73 -33.44 8.58
C HIS A 32 -13.41 -33.19 7.81
N LYS A 33 -12.60 -34.24 7.66
CA LYS A 33 -11.64 -34.38 6.55
C LYS A 33 -12.25 -35.33 5.52
N GLN A 34 -11.93 -35.07 4.25
CA GLN A 34 -12.40 -35.73 3.00
C GLN A 34 -13.66 -35.04 2.44
N THR A 35 -13.69 -34.48 1.23
CA THR A 35 -13.27 -35.06 -0.06
C THR A 35 -13.13 -33.96 -1.14
N ALA A 36 -12.20 -34.15 -2.10
CA ALA A 36 -12.09 -33.55 -3.46
C ALA A 36 -12.05 -32.00 -3.57
N GLY A 37 -11.06 -31.34 -4.19
CA GLY A 37 -10.28 -31.71 -5.37
C GLY A 37 -10.82 -30.95 -6.57
N ASP A 38 -10.27 -29.77 -6.88
CA ASP A 38 -9.86 -29.44 -8.25
C ASP A 38 -8.88 -28.26 -8.28
N LYS A 39 -7.78 -28.45 -9.01
CA LYS A 39 -6.77 -27.42 -9.27
C LYS A 39 -7.10 -26.83 -10.62
N THR A 40 -7.20 -25.52 -10.71
CA THR A 40 -6.93 -24.83 -11.98
C THR A 40 -6.19 -23.54 -11.68
N GLU A 41 -4.86 -23.69 -11.62
CA GLU A 41 -3.92 -22.60 -11.83
C GLU A 41 -4.09 -22.14 -13.29
N GLN A 42 -4.62 -20.93 -13.49
CA GLN A 42 -4.42 -20.19 -14.73
C GLN A 42 -3.57 -18.97 -14.38
N GLN A 43 -2.32 -19.04 -14.80
CA GLN A 43 -1.39 -17.93 -14.80
C GLN A 43 -1.81 -16.96 -15.90
N HIS A 44 -2.34 -15.81 -15.52
CA HIS A 44 -2.31 -14.62 -16.38
C HIS A 44 -1.44 -13.57 -15.68
N GLN A 45 -0.33 -13.26 -16.35
CA GLN A 45 0.55 -12.14 -16.03
C GLN A 45 -0.15 -10.86 -16.47
N ASP A 46 -0.53 -10.00 -15.51
CA ASP A 46 -0.73 -8.58 -15.76
C ASP A 46 -0.18 -7.80 -14.56
N GLY A 47 0.86 -7.02 -14.84
CA GLY A 47 1.58 -6.20 -13.87
C GLY A 47 0.78 -4.98 -13.45
N GLN A 48 0.02 -5.14 -12.37
CA GLN A 48 -0.37 -4.06 -11.47
C GLN A 48 -0.14 -4.56 -10.06
N GLY A 49 0.66 -3.84 -9.27
CA GLY A 49 0.84 -4.15 -7.85
C GLY A 49 -0.48 -3.95 -7.12
N THR A 50 -1.33 -4.97 -7.11
CA THR A 50 -2.54 -5.00 -6.32
C THR A 50 -2.14 -5.38 -4.89
N TYR A 51 -2.41 -4.47 -3.95
CA TYR A 51 -2.36 -4.76 -2.53
C TYR A 51 -3.40 -5.85 -2.23
N ASN A 52 -2.98 -7.12 -2.25
CA ASN A 52 -3.86 -8.25 -2.00
C ASN A 52 -4.13 -8.36 -0.49
N VAL A 53 -5.11 -7.60 0.00
CA VAL A 53 -5.67 -7.78 1.33
C VAL A 53 -6.77 -8.84 1.25
N THR A 54 -6.52 -10.01 1.82
CA THR A 54 -7.56 -11.05 1.95
C THR A 54 -8.62 -10.54 2.93
N ARG A 55 -9.81 -10.26 2.39
CA ARG A 55 -10.98 -9.61 3.03
C ARG A 55 -11.54 -10.27 4.31
N LYS A 56 -10.94 -11.35 4.81
CA LYS A 56 -11.54 -12.21 5.85
C LYS A 56 -11.08 -11.90 7.27
N ASP A 57 -10.02 -11.12 7.47
CA ASP A 57 -9.46 -10.89 8.81
C ASP A 57 -9.91 -9.57 9.47
N THR A 58 -10.64 -8.70 8.76
CA THR A 58 -10.89 -7.30 9.20
C THR A 58 -12.25 -7.03 9.84
N ILE A 59 -13.09 -8.04 10.09
CA ILE A 59 -14.43 -7.81 10.68
C ILE A 59 -14.42 -8.25 12.16
N LYS A 60 -13.70 -7.51 13.04
CA LYS A 60 -13.97 -7.58 14.51
C LYS A 60 -13.31 -6.53 15.40
N ALA A 61 -12.41 -5.67 14.92
CA ALA A 61 -11.84 -4.57 15.70
C ALA A 61 -12.01 -3.27 14.91
N GLY A 62 -12.77 -2.31 15.45
CA GLY A 62 -13.06 -1.03 14.77
C GLY A 62 -11.80 -0.41 14.18
N ILE A 63 -11.78 -0.25 12.85
CA ILE A 63 -10.73 0.32 12.00
C ILE A 63 -9.36 0.35 12.67
N GLN A 64 -8.79 -0.82 12.96
CA GLN A 64 -7.34 -0.89 13.13
C GLN A 64 -6.76 -0.65 11.73
N ILE A 65 -6.14 0.52 11.52
CA ILE A 65 -5.36 0.77 10.31
C ILE A 65 -4.28 -0.30 10.27
N TYR A 66 -4.36 -1.21 9.30
CA TYR A 66 -3.44 -2.33 9.15
C TYR A 66 -2.02 -1.79 8.97
N ARG A 67 -1.08 -2.29 9.77
CA ARG A 67 0.35 -1.95 9.68
C ARG A 67 1.11 -3.10 9.06
N ASP A 68 1.88 -2.79 8.02
CA ASP A 68 2.79 -3.73 7.40
C ASP A 68 4.20 -3.48 7.95
N LYS A 69 4.66 -4.38 8.84
CA LYS A 69 5.96 -4.27 9.48
C LYS A 69 7.12 -4.40 8.51
N GLU A 70 6.93 -5.14 7.41
CA GLU A 70 7.98 -5.31 6.41
C GLU A 70 8.23 -3.98 5.68
N LEU A 71 7.16 -3.27 5.33
CA LEU A 71 7.27 -1.94 4.73
C LEU A 71 7.85 -0.89 5.69
N GLU A 72 7.52 -0.97 6.99
CA GLU A 72 8.13 -0.12 8.03
C GLU A 72 9.64 -0.38 8.16
N ASN A 73 10.06 -1.65 8.16
CA ASN A 73 11.48 -2.03 8.23
C ASN A 73 12.25 -1.57 6.98
N GLN A 74 11.70 -1.79 5.79
CA GLN A 74 12.32 -1.31 4.54
C GLN A 74 12.50 0.21 4.52
N ALA A 75 11.53 0.95 5.05
CA ALA A 75 11.62 2.39 5.19
C ALA A 75 12.78 2.79 6.14
N LEU A 76 12.90 2.14 7.30
CA LEU A 76 13.99 2.40 8.25
C LEU A 76 15.36 2.04 7.69
N GLU A 77 15.46 0.89 7.02
CA GLU A 77 16.69 0.45 6.35
C GLU A 77 17.12 1.47 5.30
N TRP A 78 16.21 1.88 4.42
CA TRP A 78 16.51 2.88 3.39
C TRP A 78 16.97 4.23 3.97
N ILE A 79 16.36 4.67 5.07
CA ILE A 79 16.81 5.88 5.79
C ILE A 79 18.23 5.68 6.32
N ALA A 80 18.50 4.54 6.97
CA ALA A 80 19.81 4.24 7.54
C ALA A 80 20.89 4.22 6.46
N GLU A 81 20.60 3.54 5.35
CA GLU A 81 21.49 3.44 4.20
C GLU A 81 21.85 4.80 3.60
N ASN A 82 20.87 5.70 3.47
CA ASN A 82 21.13 7.07 3.00
C ASN A 82 22.00 7.88 3.98
N LEU A 83 21.84 7.64 5.28
CA LEU A 83 22.56 8.38 6.33
C LEU A 83 23.94 7.80 6.68
N LYS A 84 24.29 6.61 6.19
CA LYS A 84 25.61 5.98 6.40
C LYS A 84 26.75 6.97 6.09
N GLY A 85 27.71 7.09 7.01
CA GLY A 85 28.90 7.93 6.84
C GLY A 85 28.68 9.44 7.03
N THR A 86 27.48 9.89 7.41
CA THR A 86 27.19 11.31 7.67
C THR A 86 27.35 11.73 9.13
N GLY A 87 27.68 10.78 10.03
CA GLY A 87 27.71 10.98 11.49
C GLY A 87 26.33 11.11 12.14
N ASN A 88 25.25 10.95 11.36
CA ASN A 88 23.86 10.87 11.82
C ASN A 88 23.26 9.46 11.61
N ASP A 89 24.12 8.46 11.46
CA ASP A 89 23.78 7.03 11.28
C ASP A 89 23.48 6.30 12.59
N THR A 90 23.71 6.96 13.73
CA THR A 90 23.45 6.40 15.06
C THR A 90 21.99 6.58 15.48
N PHE A 91 21.10 5.76 14.92
CA PHE A 91 19.76 5.54 15.46
C PHE A 91 19.45 4.04 15.52
N ASP A 92 18.59 3.63 16.45
CA ASP A 92 18.24 2.21 16.62
C ASP A 92 17.36 1.75 15.46
N GLN A 93 17.92 0.98 14.53
CA GLN A 93 17.21 0.44 13.37
C GLN A 93 16.27 -0.72 13.72
N LYS A 94 16.33 -1.25 14.96
CA LYS A 94 15.50 -2.37 15.42
C LYS A 94 14.26 -1.93 16.20
N GLY A 95 14.13 -0.63 16.47
CA GLY A 95 12.98 -0.04 17.15
C GLY A 95 11.74 0.04 16.25
N ALA A 96 10.62 0.45 16.84
CA ALA A 96 9.43 0.76 16.07
C ALA A 96 9.60 2.09 15.33
N ILE A 97 9.10 2.18 14.08
CA ILE A 97 9.23 3.38 13.24
C ILE A 97 8.69 4.64 13.94
N GLU A 98 7.60 4.49 14.71
CA GLU A 98 6.98 5.57 15.49
C GLU A 98 7.83 6.08 16.66
N ASP A 99 8.80 5.31 17.13
CA ASP A 99 9.69 5.68 18.23
C ASP A 99 10.95 6.33 17.69
N ILE A 100 11.50 5.76 16.62
CA ILE A 100 12.74 6.22 15.99
C ILE A 100 12.56 7.58 15.33
N LEU A 101 11.43 7.78 14.63
CA LEU A 101 11.21 9.00 13.85
C LEU A 101 10.51 10.10 14.63
N LYS A 102 10.10 9.83 15.88
CA LYS A 102 9.19 10.68 16.67
C LYS A 102 9.72 12.10 16.88
N ASP A 103 11.03 12.26 17.04
CA ASP A 103 11.66 13.55 17.32
C ASP A 103 11.87 14.41 16.06
N GLY A 104 11.62 13.85 14.87
CA GLY A 104 11.83 14.48 13.57
C GLY A 104 13.29 14.72 13.20
N ILE A 105 14.27 14.37 14.03
CA ILE A 105 15.70 14.64 13.82
C ILE A 105 16.21 13.79 12.65
N VAL A 106 15.94 12.48 12.70
CA VAL A 106 16.35 11.53 11.64
C VAL A 106 15.75 11.94 10.29
N LEU A 107 14.47 12.34 10.29
CA LEU A 107 13.77 12.83 9.10
C LEU A 107 14.41 14.10 8.52
N CYS A 108 14.77 15.06 9.38
CA CYS A 108 15.44 16.28 8.93
C CYS A 108 16.84 15.99 8.34
N ASN A 109 17.59 15.11 8.99
CA ASN A 109 18.91 14.70 8.51
C ASN A 109 18.83 14.01 7.15
N LEU A 110 17.83 13.14 6.96
CA LEU A 110 17.55 12.49 5.68
C LEU A 110 17.30 13.53 4.58
N MET A 111 16.45 14.52 4.83
CA MET A 111 16.18 15.57 3.85
C MET A 111 17.41 16.41 3.53
N ASN A 112 18.25 16.72 4.53
CA ASN A 112 19.52 17.40 4.28
C ASN A 112 20.53 16.55 3.52
N LYS A 113 20.42 15.22 3.56
CA LYS A 113 21.23 14.31 2.73
C LYS A 113 20.75 14.29 1.29
N LEU A 114 19.44 14.23 1.07
CA LEU A 114 18.81 14.22 -0.26
C LEU A 114 18.87 15.59 -0.95
N MET A 115 18.75 16.66 -0.18
CA MET A 115 18.75 18.05 -0.63
C MET A 115 19.59 18.88 0.35
N PRO A 116 20.90 19.03 0.09
CA PRO A 116 21.82 19.73 0.98
C PRO A 116 21.35 21.13 1.37
N GLY A 117 21.28 21.39 2.68
CA GLY A 117 20.95 22.70 3.23
C GLY A 117 19.46 23.07 3.20
N CYS A 118 18.55 22.14 2.89
CA CYS A 118 17.11 22.43 2.89
C CYS A 118 16.55 22.74 4.27
N ILE A 119 17.04 22.10 5.33
CA ILE A 119 16.61 22.30 6.71
C ILE A 119 17.79 22.85 7.50
N LYS A 120 17.78 24.17 7.72
CA LYS A 120 18.87 24.90 8.39
C LYS A 120 18.94 24.67 9.89
N LYS A 121 17.78 24.44 10.52
CA LYS A 121 17.64 24.31 11.98
C LYS A 121 17.02 22.96 12.32
N ILE A 122 17.72 22.19 13.14
CA ILE A 122 17.26 20.92 13.69
C ILE A 122 17.38 21.00 15.20
N ASP A 123 16.24 20.97 15.89
CA ASP A 123 16.19 21.04 17.34
C ASP A 123 16.50 19.64 17.92
N LYS A 124 17.74 19.41 18.37
CA LYS A 124 18.19 18.09 18.88
C LYS A 124 17.65 17.73 20.26
N LYS A 125 17.23 18.73 21.03
CA LYS A 125 16.71 18.61 22.39
C LYS A 125 15.67 19.72 22.60
N GLY A 126 14.71 19.51 23.47
CA GLY A 126 13.70 20.51 23.82
C GLY A 126 12.39 19.88 24.27
N GLY A 127 11.42 20.74 24.58
CA GLY A 127 10.04 20.30 24.82
C GLY A 127 9.38 19.76 23.55
N GLY A 128 8.22 19.11 23.69
CA GLY A 128 7.52 18.46 22.58
C GLY A 128 7.28 19.36 21.37
N PHE A 129 7.01 20.66 21.59
CA PHE A 129 6.82 21.64 20.52
C PHE A 129 8.07 21.82 19.61
N ALA A 130 9.27 21.79 20.16
CA ALA A 130 10.50 21.93 19.38
C ALA A 130 10.71 20.71 18.45
N LEU A 131 10.39 19.52 18.95
CA LEU A 131 10.50 18.28 18.17
C LEU A 131 9.39 18.17 17.12
N MET A 132 8.16 18.60 17.44
CA MET A 132 7.08 18.74 16.46
C MET A 132 7.48 19.67 15.30
N GLN A 133 8.17 20.78 15.58
CA GLN A 133 8.67 21.66 14.51
C GLN A 133 9.69 20.99 13.59
N ASN A 134 10.50 20.03 14.06
CA ASN A 134 11.37 19.27 13.16
C ASN A 134 10.53 18.46 12.17
N ILE A 135 9.42 17.85 12.62
CA ILE A 135 8.50 17.12 11.74
C ILE A 135 7.89 18.04 10.69
N GLU A 136 7.46 19.24 11.06
CA GLU A 136 6.92 20.24 10.12
C GLU A 136 7.96 20.69 9.08
N ARG A 137 9.21 20.93 9.51
CA ARG A 137 10.32 21.26 8.59
C ARG A 137 10.60 20.14 7.61
N PHE A 138 10.53 18.88 8.06
CA PHE A 138 10.59 17.72 7.17
C PHE A 138 9.45 17.73 6.14
N GLN A 139 8.20 17.95 6.57
CA GLN A 139 7.04 17.95 5.67
C GLN A 139 7.18 19.02 4.58
N GLU A 140 7.64 20.23 4.93
CA GLU A 140 7.91 21.27 3.94
C GLU A 140 9.01 20.88 2.96
N ALA A 141 10.10 20.30 3.45
CA ALA A 141 11.21 19.86 2.63
C ALA A 141 10.79 18.72 1.68
N ALA A 142 10.00 17.75 2.16
CA ALA A 142 9.49 16.63 1.37
C ALA A 142 8.57 17.12 0.24
N LYS A 143 7.67 18.06 0.52
CA LYS A 143 6.82 18.70 -0.51
C LYS A 143 7.68 19.41 -1.57
N LYS A 144 8.68 20.17 -1.15
CA LYS A 144 9.62 20.86 -2.05
C LYS A 144 10.46 19.90 -2.89
N TYR A 145 10.77 18.73 -2.34
CA TYR A 145 11.52 17.68 -3.04
C TYR A 145 10.69 16.96 -4.11
N GLY A 146 9.35 17.06 -4.04
CA GLY A 146 8.43 16.53 -5.05
C GLY A 146 7.48 15.45 -4.52
N VAL A 147 7.46 15.18 -3.21
CA VAL A 147 6.50 14.24 -2.62
C VAL A 147 5.07 14.80 -2.76
N PRO A 148 4.11 14.03 -3.29
CA PRO A 148 2.72 14.47 -3.42
C PRO A 148 2.12 14.86 -2.07
N VAL A 149 1.41 15.98 -2.02
CA VAL A 149 0.87 16.54 -0.76
C VAL A 149 -0.05 15.56 -0.02
N ASN A 150 -0.79 14.72 -0.75
CA ASN A 150 -1.67 13.67 -0.20
C ASN A 150 -0.91 12.48 0.40
N GLU A 151 0.37 12.31 0.08
CA GLU A 151 1.23 11.27 0.65
C GLU A 151 2.03 11.79 1.84
N VAL A 152 2.07 13.11 2.07
CA VAL A 152 2.73 13.71 3.24
C VAL A 152 1.85 13.59 4.48
N PHE A 153 2.39 12.97 5.53
CA PHE A 153 1.71 12.81 6.82
C PHE A 153 1.62 14.13 7.62
N GLN A 154 0.69 14.19 8.57
CA GLN A 154 0.53 15.30 9.50
C GLN A 154 1.32 15.07 10.79
N THR A 155 1.68 16.15 11.51
CA THR A 155 2.50 16.04 12.74
C THR A 155 1.89 15.11 13.80
N VAL A 156 0.56 15.13 13.93
CA VAL A 156 -0.21 14.27 14.84
C VAL A 156 -0.11 12.78 14.47
N ASP A 157 0.05 12.46 13.19
CA ASP A 157 0.12 11.07 12.71
C ASP A 157 1.32 10.35 13.30
N LEU A 158 2.47 11.04 13.40
CA LEU A 158 3.71 10.53 13.97
C LEU A 158 3.81 10.80 15.48
N TRP A 159 3.57 12.04 15.91
CA TRP A 159 3.80 12.44 17.30
C TRP A 159 2.86 11.75 18.30
N GLU A 160 1.57 11.67 17.95
CA GLU A 160 0.54 10.98 18.75
C GLU A 160 0.22 9.58 18.23
N ARG A 161 0.95 9.13 17.19
CA ARG A 161 0.79 7.81 16.58
C ARG A 161 -0.61 7.55 16.05
N LYS A 162 -1.29 8.58 15.52
CA LYS A 162 -2.65 8.44 14.97
C LYS A 162 -2.70 7.66 13.66
N ASN A 163 -1.65 7.76 12.84
CA ASN A 163 -1.62 7.16 11.52
C ASN A 163 -0.19 6.85 11.06
N ILE A 164 0.45 5.87 11.71
CA ILE A 164 1.80 5.42 11.33
C ILE A 164 1.89 4.90 9.88
N PRO A 165 0.89 4.21 9.33
CA PRO A 165 0.93 3.80 7.93
C PRO A 165 1.09 4.97 6.94
N GLN A 166 0.55 6.16 7.24
CA GLN A 166 0.78 7.36 6.43
C GLN A 166 2.23 7.85 6.50
N VAL A 167 2.91 7.69 7.65
CA VAL A 167 4.34 8.01 7.80
C VAL A 167 5.17 7.08 6.92
N THR A 168 4.88 5.78 6.96
CA THR A 168 5.53 4.77 6.11
C THR A 168 5.30 5.08 4.63
N LEU A 169 4.05 5.38 4.23
CA LEU A 169 3.72 5.75 2.86
C LEU A 169 4.52 6.97 2.37
N CYS A 170 4.64 8.01 3.20
CA CYS A 170 5.41 9.21 2.90
C CYS A 170 6.89 8.91 2.63
N ILE A 171 7.51 8.01 3.41
CA ILE A 171 8.92 7.63 3.23
C ILE A 171 9.10 6.85 1.93
N HIS A 172 8.19 5.92 1.62
CA HIS A 172 8.18 5.21 0.34
C HIS A 172 7.97 6.16 -0.84
N ALA A 173 7.11 7.17 -0.68
CA ALA A 173 6.92 8.22 -1.67
C ALA A 173 8.19 9.03 -1.91
N LEU A 174 8.87 9.43 -0.84
CA LEU A 174 10.15 10.12 -0.90
C LEU A 174 11.21 9.27 -1.62
N GLY A 175 11.27 7.96 -1.32
CA GLY A 175 12.16 7.02 -2.00
C GLY A 175 11.88 6.86 -3.49
N ARG A 176 10.60 6.87 -3.91
CA ARG A 176 10.21 6.88 -5.33
C ARG A 176 10.66 8.17 -6.03
N VAL A 177 10.40 9.32 -5.41
CA VAL A 177 10.76 10.63 -5.98
C VAL A 177 12.28 10.79 -6.06
N ALA A 178 13.02 10.33 -5.05
CA ALA A 178 14.48 10.35 -5.06
C ALA A 178 15.06 9.62 -6.28
N GLN A 179 14.50 8.44 -6.62
CA GLN A 179 14.93 7.64 -7.76
C GLN A 179 14.69 8.32 -9.13
N THR A 180 13.76 9.28 -9.22
CA THR A 180 13.50 10.00 -10.47
C THR A 180 14.49 11.13 -10.75
N ARG A 181 15.40 11.41 -9.81
CA ARG A 181 16.35 12.52 -9.94
C ARG A 181 17.73 12.03 -10.37
N ASP A 182 18.34 12.76 -11.30
CA ASP A 182 19.67 12.43 -11.83
C ASP A 182 20.80 12.58 -10.80
N ASP A 183 20.58 13.39 -9.76
CA ASP A 183 21.55 13.66 -8.68
C ASP A 183 21.52 12.61 -7.55
N TYR A 184 20.59 11.65 -7.59
CA TYR A 184 20.43 10.65 -6.54
C TYR A 184 21.20 9.36 -6.86
N THR A 185 22.23 9.06 -6.05
CA THR A 185 23.03 7.82 -6.14
C THR A 185 22.82 6.90 -4.94
N GLY A 186 21.72 7.06 -4.22
CA GLY A 186 21.43 6.31 -3.01
C GLY A 186 20.73 4.96 -3.27
N PRO A 187 20.42 4.22 -2.20
CA PRO A 187 19.70 2.95 -2.28
C PRO A 187 18.28 3.12 -2.83
N MET A 188 17.74 2.07 -3.43
CA MET A 188 16.35 2.06 -3.92
C MET A 188 15.39 1.66 -2.79
N LEU A 189 14.21 2.28 -2.79
CA LEU A 189 13.10 1.90 -1.90
C LEU A 189 11.88 1.57 -2.76
N GLY A 190 11.44 0.31 -2.70
CA GLY A 190 10.32 -0.21 -3.48
C GLY A 190 10.70 -0.67 -4.90
N PRO A 191 9.70 -1.14 -5.69
CA PRO A 191 9.93 -1.66 -7.03
C PRO A 191 10.38 -0.55 -7.99
N LYS A 192 11.30 -0.88 -8.90
CA LYS A 192 11.82 0.03 -9.93
C LYS A 192 10.65 0.67 -10.68
N MET A 193 10.54 2.00 -10.64
CA MET A 193 9.53 2.71 -11.43
C MET A 193 9.78 2.40 -12.91
N ALA A 194 8.73 1.96 -13.62
CA ALA A 194 8.84 1.63 -15.02
C ALA A 194 9.24 2.88 -15.81
N GLU A 195 10.40 2.81 -16.46
CA GLU A 195 10.84 3.85 -17.38
C GLU A 195 9.85 3.90 -18.55
N LYS A 196 9.41 5.10 -18.94
CA LYS A 196 8.48 5.28 -20.06
C LYS A 196 9.15 4.79 -21.34
N GLN A 197 8.86 3.55 -21.74
CA GLN A 197 9.28 3.04 -23.04
C GLN A 197 8.38 3.67 -24.11
N THR A 198 8.80 4.80 -24.69
CA THR A 198 8.18 5.32 -25.91
C THR A 198 8.48 4.33 -27.03
N ARG A 199 7.46 3.60 -27.47
CA ARG A 199 7.53 2.81 -28.69
C ARG A 199 7.34 3.75 -29.86
N ASP A 200 8.45 4.21 -30.43
CA ASP A 200 8.42 4.94 -31.68
C ASP A 200 8.16 3.94 -32.81
N PHE A 201 6.92 3.92 -33.31
CA PHE A 201 6.57 3.16 -34.51
C PHE A 201 7.04 3.93 -35.73
N THR A 202 7.62 3.23 -36.72
CA THR A 202 7.95 3.87 -38.00
C THR A 202 6.67 4.26 -38.74
N GLU A 203 6.73 5.32 -39.57
CA GLU A 203 5.56 5.79 -40.33
C GLU A 203 4.96 4.67 -41.21
N ASP A 204 5.80 3.78 -41.74
CA ASP A 204 5.35 2.61 -42.49
C ASP A 204 4.55 1.63 -41.61
N GLN A 205 4.97 1.40 -40.36
CA GLN A 205 4.27 0.53 -39.41
C GLN A 205 2.93 1.13 -38.95
N LEU A 206 2.86 2.46 -38.80
CA LEU A 206 1.61 3.21 -38.57
C LEU A 206 0.68 3.15 -39.80
N ARG A 207 1.24 3.18 -41.02
CA ARG A 207 0.48 3.06 -42.27
C ARG A 207 -0.07 1.65 -42.47
N GLU A 208 0.68 0.62 -42.10
CA GLU A 208 0.19 -0.77 -42.11
C GLU A 208 -0.91 -0.99 -41.07
N GLY A 209 -0.79 -0.39 -39.88
CA GLY A 209 -1.85 -0.42 -38.86
C GLY A 209 -3.17 0.21 -39.29
N ARG A 210 -3.14 1.24 -40.16
CA ARG A 210 -4.35 1.86 -40.73
C ARG A 210 -5.17 0.91 -41.62
N ASN A 211 -4.55 -0.13 -42.15
CA ASN A 211 -5.21 -1.13 -43.01
C ASN A 211 -5.71 -2.35 -42.23
N VAL A 212 -5.42 -2.44 -40.93
CA VAL A 212 -5.95 -3.49 -40.04
C VAL A 212 -7.33 -3.08 -39.53
N ILE A 213 -8.32 -3.22 -40.39
CA ILE A 213 -9.73 -3.08 -40.02
C ILE A 213 -10.17 -4.42 -39.41
N SER A 214 -10.65 -4.41 -38.17
CA SER A 214 -11.18 -5.61 -37.50
C SER A 214 -12.23 -6.27 -38.39
N LEU A 215 -12.11 -7.58 -38.59
CA LEU A 215 -12.93 -8.43 -39.48
C LEU A 215 -14.46 -8.31 -39.25
N GLN A 216 -14.88 -7.62 -38.18
CA GLN A 216 -16.26 -7.31 -37.82
C GLN A 216 -16.87 -6.11 -38.54
N TYR A 217 -16.08 -5.17 -39.09
CA TYR A 217 -16.61 -4.08 -39.91
C TYR A 217 -16.76 -4.57 -41.36
N GLY A 218 -17.84 -5.30 -41.59
CA GLY A 218 -18.21 -5.83 -42.90
C GLY A 218 -18.10 -4.78 -44.00
N SER A 219 -17.48 -5.16 -45.12
CA SER A 219 -17.35 -4.31 -46.30
C SER A 219 -18.73 -4.05 -46.93
N ASN A 220 -19.11 -2.78 -47.02
CA ASN A 220 -20.31 -2.31 -47.72
C ASN A 220 -20.16 -2.36 -49.26
N LYS A 221 -19.02 -2.78 -49.80
CA LYS A 221 -18.77 -2.83 -51.26
C LYS A 221 -19.42 -4.01 -51.99
N GLY A 222 -20.04 -4.95 -51.27
CA GLY A 222 -20.73 -6.11 -51.87
C GLY A 222 -22.26 -6.07 -51.81
N ALA A 223 -22.85 -5.15 -51.04
CA ALA A 223 -24.30 -5.04 -50.93
C ALA A 223 -24.86 -4.09 -52.00
N SER A 224 -24.69 -4.44 -53.28
CA SER A 224 -25.46 -3.76 -54.33
C SER A 224 -26.90 -4.26 -54.27
N GLN A 225 -27.85 -3.34 -54.11
CA GLN A 225 -29.30 -3.58 -54.17
C GLN A 225 -29.79 -3.93 -55.59
N ALA A 226 -28.98 -4.63 -56.40
CA ALA A 226 -29.38 -5.14 -57.69
C ALA A 226 -30.03 -6.51 -57.48
N GLY A 227 -31.36 -6.55 -57.37
CA GLY A 227 -32.13 -7.80 -57.30
C GLY A 227 -33.32 -7.82 -56.35
N ILE A 228 -33.56 -6.77 -55.57
CA ILE A 228 -34.77 -6.69 -54.72
C ILE A 228 -35.96 -6.24 -55.58
N ASN A 229 -36.63 -7.20 -56.21
CA ASN A 229 -37.89 -6.95 -56.91
C ASN A 229 -39.02 -6.78 -55.88
N MET A 230 -39.21 -5.55 -55.39
CA MET A 230 -40.31 -5.17 -54.52
C MET A 230 -41.62 -5.17 -55.32
N GLY A 231 -42.23 -6.35 -55.44
CA GLY A 231 -43.51 -6.46 -56.15
C GLY A 231 -44.12 -7.85 -56.30
N LYS A 232 -43.56 -8.92 -55.72
CA LYS A 232 -44.21 -10.23 -55.81
C LYS A 232 -45.44 -10.29 -54.89
N GLN A 233 -46.62 -10.18 -55.51
CA GLN A 233 -47.90 -10.44 -54.86
C GLN A 233 -47.91 -11.88 -54.32
N ARG A 234 -48.17 -12.03 -53.02
CA ARG A 234 -48.33 -13.35 -52.39
C ARG A 234 -49.65 -13.94 -52.89
N MET A 235 -49.59 -15.09 -53.54
CA MET A 235 -50.80 -15.84 -53.89
C MET A 235 -51.38 -16.43 -52.61
N ILE A 236 -52.64 -16.08 -52.33
CA ILE A 236 -53.46 -16.71 -51.30
C ILE A 236 -54.35 -17.68 -52.05
N ASN A 237 -54.15 -18.99 -51.85
CA ASN A 237 -55.09 -20.00 -52.32
C ASN A 237 -56.20 -20.11 -51.28
N ASP A 238 -57.45 -20.01 -51.74
CA ASP A 238 -58.68 -20.31 -51.01
C ASP A 238 -58.80 -21.82 -50.73
#